data_AF-A0A067N4R2-F1
#
_entry.id   AF-A0A067N4R2-F1
#
_cell.length_a   1.000
_cell.length_b   1.000
_cell.length_c   1.000
_cell.angle_alpha   90.00
_cell.angle_beta   90.00
_cell.angle_gamma   90.00
#
_symmetry.space_group_name_H-M   'P 1'
#
loop_
_entity.id
_entity.type
_entity.pdbx_description
1 polymer ?
#
loop_
_entity_poly.entity_id
_entity_poly.type
_entity_poly.pdbx_seq_one_letter_code
_entity_poly.pdbx_strand_id
1 'polypeptide(L)'
;MWPEKVLRQFATIPQSSSESDYQGPYNKLLYTLFFADSDFVAVFRIPTSYDFIAMFEIWPVNRPVFILELKPLSHLTVPSKPRAADKQIRTRLSDQNELYCTWGRWAVDILEPAGERRFPKMFQATKGKCAALDG
;
A
#
# COMPACT_ATOMS: atom_id res chain seq x y z
N MET A 1 -6.53 10.23 -12.50
CA MET A 1 -7.91 9.89 -12.09
C MET A 1 -8.03 8.40 -11.86
N TRP A 2 -8.37 7.98 -10.64
CA TRP A 2 -8.72 6.61 -10.31
C TRP A 2 -9.94 6.18 -11.13
N PRO A 3 -10.04 4.91 -11.58
CA PRO A 3 -11.23 4.43 -12.25
C PRO A 3 -12.47 4.62 -11.37
N GLU A 4 -13.58 5.03 -11.97
CA GLU A 4 -14.82 5.36 -11.23
C GLU A 4 -15.30 4.19 -10.36
N LYS A 5 -15.11 2.95 -10.83
CA LYS A 5 -15.39 1.72 -10.07
C LYS A 5 -14.62 1.61 -8.75
N VAL A 6 -13.45 2.24 -8.63
CA VAL A 6 -12.65 2.29 -7.40
C VAL A 6 -13.21 3.38 -6.49
N LEU A 7 -13.41 4.59 -7.02
CA LEU A 7 -13.95 5.73 -6.26
C LEU A 7 -15.32 5.40 -5.64
N ARG A 8 -16.21 4.73 -6.40
CA ARG A 8 -17.51 4.29 -5.92
C ARG A 8 -17.43 3.37 -4.70
N GLN A 9 -16.39 2.54 -4.58
CA GLN A 9 -16.21 1.68 -3.40
C GLN A 9 -15.75 2.49 -2.18
N PHE A 10 -14.88 3.50 -2.35
CA PHE A 10 -14.53 4.39 -1.23
C PHE A 10 -15.73 5.22 -0.75
N ALA A 11 -16.64 5.56 -1.66
CA ALA A 11 -17.87 6.28 -1.33
C ALA A 11 -18.88 5.46 -0.51
N THR A 12 -18.74 4.12 -0.41
CA THR A 12 -19.64 3.29 0.41
C THR A 12 -19.19 3.19 1.87
N ILE A 13 -18.03 3.75 2.23
CA ILE A 13 -17.50 3.67 3.59
C ILE A 13 -18.36 4.57 4.51
N PRO A 14 -18.94 4.03 5.60
CA PRO A 14 -19.75 4.82 6.52
C PRO A 14 -18.89 5.82 7.30
N GLN A 15 -19.51 6.91 7.78
CA GLN A 15 -18.81 7.94 8.54
C GLN A 15 -18.30 7.44 9.91
N SER A 16 -18.98 6.44 10.49
CA SER A 16 -18.54 5.68 11.67
C SER A 16 -17.83 4.39 11.26
N SER A 17 -16.84 4.50 10.36
CA SER A 17 -16.13 3.34 9.82
C SER A 17 -15.20 2.71 10.85
N SER A 18 -15.17 1.38 10.80
CA SER A 18 -14.15 0.54 11.39
C SER A 18 -13.04 0.26 10.39
N GLU A 19 -11.92 -0.28 10.87
CA GLU A 19 -10.77 -0.58 10.02
C GLU A 19 -11.09 -1.60 8.91
N SER A 20 -11.98 -2.55 9.19
CA SER A 20 -12.45 -3.55 8.22
C SER A 20 -13.23 -2.94 7.05
N ASP A 21 -13.89 -1.79 7.23
CA ASP A 21 -14.68 -1.15 6.17
C ASP A 21 -13.79 -0.63 5.02
N TYR A 22 -12.50 -0.41 5.29
CA TYR A 22 -11.52 -0.01 4.28
C TYR A 22 -10.98 -1.21 3.48
N GLN A 23 -11.15 -2.45 3.95
CA GLN A 23 -10.55 -3.61 3.29
C GLN A 23 -11.06 -3.80 1.85
N GLY A 24 -12.37 -3.74 1.64
CA GLY A 24 -12.99 -3.91 0.31
C GLY A 24 -12.54 -2.87 -0.72
N PRO A 25 -12.66 -1.56 -0.40
CA PRO A 25 -12.21 -0.48 -1.29
C PRO A 25 -10.72 -0.52 -1.62
N TYR A 26 -9.87 -0.80 -0.63
CA TYR A 26 -8.42 -0.94 -0.88
C TYR A 26 -8.09 -2.20 -1.66
N ASN A 27 -8.75 -3.33 -1.41
CA ASN A 27 -8.65 -4.49 -2.27
C ASN A 27 -9.01 -4.12 -3.71
N LYS A 28 -10.12 -3.41 -3.95
CA LYS A 28 -10.52 -3.00 -5.32
C LYS A 28 -9.47 -2.12 -6.00
N LEU A 29 -8.89 -1.17 -5.27
CA LEU A 29 -7.81 -0.32 -5.75
C LEU A 29 -6.57 -1.16 -6.12
N LEU A 30 -6.14 -2.03 -5.22
CA LEU A 30 -4.98 -2.90 -5.44
C LEU A 30 -5.23 -3.86 -6.61
N TYR A 31 -6.38 -4.52 -6.70
CA TYR A 31 -6.72 -5.35 -7.86
C TYR A 31 -6.70 -4.57 -9.17
N THR A 32 -7.11 -3.30 -9.17
CA THR A 32 -7.04 -2.46 -10.38
C THR A 32 -5.61 -2.15 -10.80
N LEU A 33 -4.67 -2.11 -9.85
CA LEU A 33 -3.25 -1.88 -10.11
C LEU A 33 -2.52 -3.19 -10.45
N PHE A 34 -2.79 -4.25 -9.71
CA PHE A 34 -2.04 -5.49 -9.74
C PHE A 34 -2.67 -6.59 -10.63
N PHE A 35 -3.89 -6.44 -11.17
CA PHE A 35 -4.53 -7.52 -11.95
C PHE A 35 -5.37 -6.99 -13.13
N ALA A 36 -5.10 -7.44 -14.36
CA ALA A 36 -5.69 -8.71 -14.80
C ALA A 36 -4.69 -9.84 -15.16
N ASP A 37 -3.47 -9.53 -15.61
CA ASP A 37 -2.58 -10.53 -16.24
C ASP A 37 -1.17 -10.56 -15.61
N SER A 38 -1.05 -10.53 -14.28
CA SER A 38 0.28 -10.58 -13.65
C SER A 38 0.37 -11.50 -12.44
N ASP A 39 1.59 -11.90 -12.09
CA ASP A 39 1.89 -12.89 -11.04
C ASP A 39 1.82 -12.33 -9.61
N PHE A 40 1.43 -11.07 -9.43
CA PHE A 40 1.48 -10.39 -8.14
C PHE A 40 0.26 -10.64 -7.25
N VAL A 41 0.35 -11.50 -6.24
CA VAL A 41 -0.71 -11.67 -5.23
C VAL A 41 -0.73 -10.53 -4.22
N ALA A 42 -1.90 -9.92 -4.00
CA ALA A 42 -2.14 -9.00 -2.89
C ALA A 42 -2.62 -9.79 -1.66
N VAL A 43 -1.83 -9.79 -0.59
CA VAL A 43 -2.11 -10.48 0.67
C VAL A 43 -2.53 -9.46 1.72
N PHE A 44 -3.76 -9.60 2.24
CA PHE A 44 -4.22 -8.84 3.39
C PHE A 44 -3.67 -9.45 4.69
N ARG A 45 -3.14 -8.60 5.56
CA ARG A 45 -2.63 -8.98 6.88
C ARG A 45 -3.41 -8.25 7.96
N ILE A 46 -3.96 -9.03 8.88
CA ILE A 46 -4.64 -8.49 10.06
C ILE A 46 -3.59 -7.80 10.95
N PRO A 47 -3.83 -6.56 11.41
CA PRO A 47 -2.94 -5.91 12.34
C PRO A 47 -2.84 -6.69 13.65
N THR A 48 -1.60 -7.06 14.02
CA THR A 48 -1.30 -7.57 15.37
C THR A 48 -0.97 -6.43 16.34
N SER A 49 -0.93 -5.18 15.84
CA SER A 49 -0.68 -3.96 16.59
C SER A 49 -1.72 -2.91 16.21
N TYR A 50 -2.17 -2.13 17.19
CA TYR A 50 -3.06 -0.96 17.01
C TYR A 50 -2.43 0.19 16.23
N ASP A 51 -1.20 0.02 15.75
CA ASP A 51 -0.50 1.06 15.00
C ASP A 51 -0.94 1.16 13.53
N PHE A 52 -1.79 0.27 13.00
CA PHE A 52 -2.28 0.33 11.62
C PHE A 52 -3.69 -0.23 11.47
N ILE A 53 -4.45 0.38 10.56
CA ILE A 53 -5.82 0.03 10.15
C ILE A 53 -5.83 -1.22 9.29
N ALA A 54 -4.87 -1.30 8.36
CA ALA A 54 -4.75 -2.44 7.46
C ALA A 54 -3.32 -2.54 6.96
N MET A 55 -2.91 -3.74 6.59
CA MET A 55 -1.67 -3.97 5.87
C MET A 55 -1.92 -4.87 4.68
N PHE A 56 -1.42 -4.45 3.52
CA PHE A 56 -1.39 -5.25 2.31
C PHE A 56 0.05 -5.47 1.90
N GLU A 57 0.42 -6.73 1.70
CA GLU A 57 1.70 -7.10 1.15
C GLU A 57 1.49 -7.61 -0.27
N ILE A 58 2.36 -7.23 -1.20
CA ILE A 58 2.25 -7.68 -2.58
C ILE A 58 3.42 -8.57 -2.94
N TRP A 59 3.10 -9.75 -3.46
CA TRP A 59 4.00 -10.88 -3.63
C TRP A 59 3.96 -11.39 -5.08
N PRO A 60 5.03 -11.26 -5.88
CA PRO A 60 5.12 -11.92 -7.19
C PRO A 60 5.30 -13.44 -7.11
N VAL A 61 6.07 -13.94 -6.13
CA VAL A 61 6.31 -15.40 -5.97
C VAL A 61 6.46 -15.76 -4.50
N ASN A 62 7.62 -15.50 -3.90
CA ASN A 62 7.97 -15.95 -2.54
C ASN A 62 8.46 -14.84 -1.61
N ARG A 63 8.39 -13.58 -2.05
CA ARG A 63 8.82 -12.41 -1.26
C ARG A 63 7.91 -11.20 -1.47
N PRO A 64 7.68 -10.38 -0.43
CA PRO A 64 6.96 -9.13 -0.58
C PRO A 64 7.85 -8.09 -1.26
N VAL A 65 7.32 -7.41 -2.27
CA VAL A 65 8.03 -6.34 -3.00
C VAL A 65 7.38 -4.97 -2.80
N PHE A 66 6.19 -4.97 -2.20
CA PHE A 66 5.45 -3.77 -1.86
C PHE A 66 4.64 -4.02 -0.61
N ILE A 67 4.67 -3.06 0.33
CA ILE A 67 3.85 -3.09 1.53
C ILE A 67 3.08 -1.77 1.60
N LEU A 68 1.76 -1.87 1.69
CA LEU A 68 0.87 -0.74 1.95
C LEU A 68 0.34 -0.87 3.38
N GLU A 69 0.76 0.03 4.25
CA GLU A 69 0.16 0.19 5.58
C GLU A 69 -0.82 1.35 5.57
N LEU A 70 -2.06 1.10 5.99
CA LEU A 70 -3.03 2.15 6.27
C LEU A 70 -2.92 2.52 7.74
N LYS A 71 -2.77 3.81 8.01
CA LYS A 71 -2.63 4.35 9.37
C LYS A 71 -3.84 5.26 9.67
N PRO A 72 -4.27 5.36 10.93
CA PRO A 72 -5.25 6.37 11.33
C PRO A 72 -4.80 7.78 10.95
N LEU A 73 -5.74 8.65 10.60
CA LEU A 73 -5.44 10.06 10.27
C LEU A 73 -4.72 10.78 11.42
N SER A 74 -4.97 10.38 12.66
CA SER A 74 -4.27 10.90 13.85
C SER A 74 -2.76 10.63 13.81
N HIS A 75 -2.27 9.68 13.00
CA HIS A 75 -0.83 9.45 12.84
C HIS A 75 -0.16 10.45 11.91
N LEU A 76 -0.92 11.20 11.10
CA LEU A 76 -0.37 12.28 10.26
C LEU A 76 0.08 13.48 11.08
N THR A 77 -0.56 13.72 12.23
CA THR A 77 -0.26 14.86 13.11
C THR A 77 0.90 14.59 14.07
N VAL A 78 1.40 13.34 14.15
CA VAL A 78 2.49 12.92 15.04
C VAL A 78 3.78 12.69 14.23
N PRO A 79 4.77 13.59 14.25
CA PRO A 79 5.94 13.52 13.36
C PRO A 79 6.82 12.26 13.51
N SER A 80 6.77 11.61 14.67
CA SER A 80 7.51 10.37 14.97
C SER A 80 6.90 9.12 14.34
N LYS A 81 5.56 9.07 14.18
CA LYS A 81 4.85 7.90 13.66
C LYS A 81 5.22 7.56 12.21
N PRO A 82 5.33 8.53 11.27
CA PRO A 82 5.81 8.22 9.91
C PRO A 82 7.26 7.72 9.84
N ARG A 83 8.10 8.07 10.83
CA ARG A 83 9.51 7.58 10.90
C ARG A 83 9.54 6.13 11.39
N ALA A 84 8.73 5.81 12.38
CA ALA A 84 8.58 4.45 12.89
C ALA A 84 7.99 3.51 11.83
N ALA A 85 6.97 3.95 11.09
CA ALA A 85 6.38 3.17 10.00
C ALA A 85 7.39 2.88 8.87
N ASP A 86 8.18 3.88 8.45
CA ASP A 86 9.23 3.70 7.45
C ASP A 86 10.31 2.69 7.92
N LYS A 87 10.73 2.76 9.19
CA LYS A 87 11.66 1.79 9.77
C LYS A 87 11.06 0.37 9.80
N GLN A 88 9.79 0.24 10.16
CA GLN A 88 9.09 -1.04 10.21
C GLN A 88 8.97 -1.69 8.83
N ILE A 89 8.56 -0.91 7.82
CA ILE A 89 8.48 -1.37 6.42
C ILE A 89 9.86 -1.74 5.90
N ARG A 90 10.88 -0.93 6.20
CA ARG A 90 12.27 -1.24 5.87
C ARG A 90 12.72 -2.54 6.47
N THR A 91 12.54 -2.79 7.77
CA THR A 91 12.94 -4.07 8.36
C THR A 91 12.26 -5.25 7.65
N ARG A 92 10.96 -5.15 7.37
CA ARG A 92 10.22 -6.22 6.67
C ARG A 92 10.68 -6.47 5.24
N LEU A 93 11.16 -5.44 4.53
CA LEU A 93 11.69 -5.56 3.16
C LEU A 93 13.20 -5.88 3.13
N SER A 94 13.98 -5.29 4.03
CA SER A 94 15.44 -5.33 4.11
C SER A 94 15.98 -6.60 4.74
N ASP A 95 15.18 -7.35 5.50
CA ASP A 95 15.53 -8.73 5.85
C ASP A 95 15.76 -9.61 4.58
N GLN A 96 15.49 -9.12 3.36
CA GLN A 96 15.66 -9.89 2.12
C GLN A 96 16.36 -9.23 0.90
N ASN A 97 16.75 -7.94 0.91
CA ASN A 97 17.86 -7.34 0.11
C ASN A 97 17.84 -5.79 0.16
N GLU A 98 19.02 -5.16 0.15
CA GLU A 98 19.25 -3.69 0.25
C GLU A 98 18.73 -2.85 -0.95
N LEU A 99 18.36 -3.48 -2.06
CA LEU A 99 18.12 -2.81 -3.36
C LEU A 99 16.72 -2.18 -3.54
N TYR A 100 15.76 -2.43 -2.65
CA TYR A 100 14.36 -2.03 -2.88
C TYR A 100 13.97 -0.69 -2.23
N CYS A 101 14.79 -0.15 -1.34
CA CYS A 101 14.37 0.95 -0.47
C CYS A 101 14.76 2.34 -0.98
N THR A 102 14.25 2.76 -2.15
CA THR A 102 14.42 4.15 -2.62
C THR A 102 13.14 4.97 -2.71
N TRP A 103 11.97 4.38 -2.46
CA TRP A 103 10.72 5.15 -2.40
C TRP A 103 10.42 5.53 -0.94
N GLY A 104 11.19 6.48 -0.42
CA GLY A 104 11.08 6.95 0.95
C GLY A 104 9.69 7.47 1.35
N ARG A 105 9.41 7.34 2.65
CA ARG A 105 8.42 8.08 3.47
C ARG A 105 7.23 8.70 2.71
N TRP A 106 6.07 8.05 2.80
CA TRP A 106 4.79 8.57 2.29
C TRP A 106 3.89 9.02 3.44
N ALA A 107 3.44 10.27 3.39
CA ALA A 107 2.47 10.85 4.31
C ALA A 107 1.48 11.72 3.53
N VAL A 108 0.93 11.16 2.44
CA VAL A 108 -0.06 11.81 1.58
C VAL A 108 -1.27 10.89 1.48
N ASP A 109 -2.46 11.48 1.54
CA ASP A 109 -3.70 10.75 1.29
C ASP A 109 -3.73 10.24 -0.16
N ILE A 110 -3.92 8.93 -0.34
CA ILE A 110 -3.95 8.26 -1.65
C ILE A 110 -5.14 8.73 -2.50
N LEU A 111 -6.19 9.23 -1.86
CA LEU A 111 -7.40 9.74 -2.51
C LEU A 111 -7.29 11.21 -2.92
N GLU A 112 -6.32 11.95 -2.38
CA GLU A 112 -6.06 13.31 -2.83
C GLU A 112 -5.35 13.33 -4.20
N PRO A 113 -5.47 14.42 -4.98
CA PRO A 113 -4.86 14.52 -6.32
C PRO A 113 -3.35 14.24 -6.35
N ALA A 114 -2.64 14.59 -5.28
CA ALA A 114 -1.20 14.30 -5.16
C ALA A 114 -0.92 12.80 -4.99
N GLY A 115 -1.74 12.11 -4.17
CA GLY A 115 -1.66 10.68 -3.97
C GLY A 115 -2.01 9.90 -5.23
N GLU A 116 -3.11 10.28 -5.88
CA GLU A 116 -3.60 9.68 -7.11
C GLU A 116 -2.58 9.73 -8.27
N ARG A 117 -1.83 10.82 -8.40
CA ARG A 117 -0.82 10.95 -9.47
C ARG A 117 0.44 10.12 -9.20
N ARG A 118 0.78 9.90 -7.93
CA ARG A 118 2.10 9.37 -7.53
C ARG A 118 2.05 7.90 -7.16
N PHE A 119 0.96 7.42 -6.58
CA PHE A 119 0.78 6.02 -6.20
C PHE A 119 0.91 5.06 -7.40
N PRO A 120 0.25 5.31 -8.56
CA PRO A 120 0.43 4.48 -9.75
C PRO A 120 1.87 4.46 -10.25
N LYS A 121 2.59 5.59 -10.19
CA LYS A 121 3.98 5.69 -10.67
C LYS A 121 4.93 4.87 -9.80
N MET A 122 4.79 4.98 -8.49
CA MET A 122 5.57 4.17 -7.53
C MET A 122 5.32 2.69 -7.79
N PHE A 123 4.05 2.33 -7.97
CA PHE A 123 3.68 0.96 -8.24
C PHE A 123 4.23 0.42 -9.57
N GLN A 124 4.15 1.19 -10.66
CA GLN A 124 4.75 0.81 -11.95
C GLN A 124 6.27 0.69 -11.86
N ALA A 125 6.93 1.53 -11.07
CA ALA A 125 8.36 1.40 -10.82
C ALA A 125 8.70 0.11 -10.05
N THR A 126 7.90 -0.29 -9.06
CA THR A 126 8.05 -1.58 -8.37
C THR A 126 7.87 -2.73 -9.36
N LYS A 127 6.84 -2.70 -10.21
CA LYS A 127 6.64 -3.70 -11.27
C LYS A 127 7.85 -3.81 -12.20
N GLY A 128 8.36 -2.69 -12.69
CA GLY A 128 9.53 -2.66 -13.58
C GLY A 128 10.79 -3.25 -12.93
N LYS A 129 11.02 -2.95 -11.64
CA LYS A 129 12.13 -3.55 -10.88
C LYS A 129 11.96 -5.05 -10.71
N CYS A 130 10.75 -5.53 -10.44
CA CYS A 130 10.46 -6.97 -10.33
C CYS A 130 10.69 -7.70 -11.66
N ALA A 131 10.16 -7.17 -12.78
CA ALA A 131 10.36 -7.77 -14.09
C ALA A 131 11.85 -7.84 -14.50
N ALA A 132 12.67 -6.88 -14.07
CA ALA A 132 14.12 -6.88 -14.31
C ALA A 132 14.91 -7.89 -13.46
N LEU A 133 14.27 -8.59 -12.51
CA LEU A 133 14.89 -9.61 -11.67
C LEU A 133 14.60 -11.04 -12.15
N ASP A 134 13.65 -11.19 -13.09
CA ASP A 134 13.25 -12.47 -13.68
C ASP A 134 13.89 -12.71 -15.07
N GLY A 135 14.81 -11.83 -15.50
CA GLY A 135 15.59 -11.94 -16.76
C GLY A 135 17.09 -11.89 -16.51
#